data_AF-A0A2G1VXF8-F1
#
_entry.id   AF-A0A2G1VXF8-F1
#
_cell.length_a   1.000
_cell.length_b   1.000
_cell.length_c   1.000
_cell.angle_alpha   90.00
_cell.angle_beta   90.00
_cell.angle_gamma   90.00
#
_symmetry.space_group_name_H-M   'P 1'
#
loop_
_entity.id
_entity.type
_entity.pdbx_description
1 polymer ?
#
loop_
_entity_poly.entity_id
_entity_poly.type
_entity_poly.pdbx_seq_one_letter_code
_entity_poly.pdbx_strand_id
1 'polypeptide(L)'
;MNLHDDDGLGENLVCVIYDVGLFAAPKSAPAASDVLTHPTSQPSQITERWSFMSRREKIETMLADDPTDTFLRYSLAMEYRSEGDHETSLVKLRELFTDEPPYVPAFFMAAQQLVDLGRVDEARAILRDGIEQARTQNDSHAAAEMSELLSSIGMLGEEDDL
;
A
#
# COMPACT_ATOMS: atom_id res chain seq x y z
N MET A 1 20.39 -48.30 1.52
CA MET A 1 20.83 -46.89 1.42
C MET A 1 19.72 -46.12 0.74
N ASN A 2 19.10 -45.22 1.50
CA ASN A 2 18.04 -44.30 1.08
C ASN A 2 18.70 -42.97 0.71
N LEU A 3 18.42 -42.44 -0.48
CA LEU A 3 18.52 -41.02 -0.88
C LEU A 3 17.53 -40.90 -2.06
N HIS A 4 16.25 -40.60 -1.82
CA HIS A 4 15.63 -39.27 -1.83
C HIS A 4 16.07 -38.43 -3.03
N ASP A 5 15.34 -38.62 -4.13
CA ASP A 5 15.21 -37.67 -5.23
C ASP A 5 14.12 -36.64 -4.86
N ASP A 6 14.43 -35.41 -5.27
CA ASP A 6 13.86 -34.12 -4.92
C ASP A 6 12.51 -33.86 -5.63
N ASP A 7 11.49 -33.52 -4.83
CA ASP A 7 10.12 -33.22 -5.26
C ASP A 7 10.04 -31.84 -5.93
N GLY A 8 9.85 -31.84 -7.24
CA GLY A 8 9.38 -30.66 -7.98
C GLY A 8 7.86 -30.62 -8.05
N LEU A 9 7.21 -29.78 -7.23
CA LEU A 9 5.87 -29.23 -7.49
C LEU A 9 5.71 -27.89 -6.75
N GLY A 10 6.06 -26.80 -7.41
CA GLY A 10 5.68 -25.45 -7.01
C GLY A 10 4.39 -25.05 -7.71
N GLU A 11 3.26 -25.09 -7.02
CA GLU A 11 2.06 -24.36 -7.40
C GLU A 11 1.42 -23.71 -6.16
N ASN A 12 1.11 -22.42 -6.33
CA ASN A 12 0.57 -21.48 -5.36
C ASN A 12 -0.73 -21.97 -4.69
N LEU A 13 -0.65 -22.27 -3.39
CA LEU A 13 -1.80 -22.32 -2.50
C LEU A 13 -2.03 -20.93 -1.90
N VAL A 14 -2.91 -20.17 -2.57
CA VAL A 14 -3.54 -18.97 -2.03
C VAL A 14 -4.38 -19.37 -0.81
N CYS A 15 -4.16 -18.67 0.31
CA CYS A 15 -4.89 -18.82 1.56
C CYS A 15 -6.40 -18.71 1.36
N VAL A 16 -7.09 -19.82 1.61
CA VAL A 16 -8.54 -19.93 1.69
C VAL A 16 -8.97 -19.45 3.08
N ILE A 17 -9.51 -18.23 3.10
CA ILE A 17 -10.65 -17.72 3.90
C ILE A 17 -10.85 -18.25 5.33
N TYR A 18 -10.82 -17.31 6.26
CA TYR A 18 -11.19 -17.43 7.67
C TYR A 18 -12.56 -18.08 7.88
N ASP A 19 -12.53 -19.14 8.68
CA ASP A 19 -13.64 -19.77 9.39
C ASP A 19 -14.22 -18.79 10.43
N VAL A 20 -15.47 -18.36 10.26
CA VAL A 20 -16.25 -17.71 11.32
C VAL A 20 -17.37 -18.65 11.72
N GLY A 21 -17.21 -19.23 12.90
CA GLY A 21 -18.17 -20.11 13.53
C GLY A 21 -19.53 -19.45 13.81
N LEU A 22 -20.57 -20.20 13.45
CA LEU A 22 -21.69 -20.61 14.29
C LEU A 22 -22.41 -19.52 15.11
N PHE A 23 -23.54 -19.03 14.57
CA PHE A 23 -24.65 -18.55 15.39
C PHE A 23 -25.92 -19.35 15.12
N ALA A 24 -26.42 -19.98 16.18
CA ALA A 24 -27.60 -20.81 16.18
C ALA A 24 -28.88 -19.99 15.93
N ALA A 25 -29.76 -20.49 15.06
CA ALA A 25 -31.07 -19.90 14.79
C ALA A 25 -32.11 -20.32 15.86
N PRO A 26 -32.84 -19.38 16.49
CA PRO A 26 -34.06 -19.71 17.22
C PRO A 26 -35.26 -19.82 16.27
N LYS A 27 -36.06 -20.84 16.51
CA LYS A 27 -37.30 -21.19 15.82
C LYS A 27 -38.43 -20.37 16.46
N SER A 28 -39.09 -19.49 15.72
CA SER A 28 -40.52 -19.14 15.80
C SER A 28 -40.77 -17.80 15.11
N ALA A 29 -41.62 -17.82 14.09
CA ALA A 29 -42.21 -16.62 13.51
C ALA A 29 -43.50 -16.26 14.27
N PRO A 30 -43.76 -14.96 14.48
CA PRO A 30 -45.12 -14.46 14.45
C PRO A 30 -45.38 -13.68 13.15
N ALA A 31 -46.60 -13.85 12.65
CA ALA A 31 -47.13 -13.17 11.49
C ALA A 31 -47.61 -11.75 11.81
N ALA A 32 -47.71 -10.94 10.75
CA ALA A 32 -48.45 -9.67 10.63
C ALA A 32 -47.85 -8.49 11.42
N SER A 33 -47.99 -7.23 11.00
CA SER A 33 -48.34 -6.57 9.74
C SER A 33 -48.01 -5.07 9.97
N ASP A 34 -47.99 -4.31 8.88
CA ASP A 34 -48.19 -2.85 8.85
C ASP A 34 -47.02 -1.91 9.21
N VAL A 35 -46.65 -1.15 8.17
CA VAL A 35 -46.26 0.27 8.17
C VAL A 35 -44.83 0.61 8.61
N LEU A 36 -43.97 0.94 7.64
CA LEU A 36 -43.66 2.33 7.25
C LEU A 36 -42.58 2.31 6.16
N THR A 37 -42.86 2.99 5.05
CA THR A 37 -41.96 3.20 3.90
C THR A 37 -40.58 3.69 4.32
N HIS A 38 -39.60 2.80 4.29
CA HIS A 38 -38.20 3.18 4.14
C HIS A 38 -37.87 3.02 2.64
N PRO A 39 -37.20 3.98 1.99
CA PRO A 39 -36.63 3.70 0.68
C PRO A 39 -35.60 2.58 0.87
N THR A 40 -35.97 1.38 0.44
CA THR A 40 -35.04 0.27 0.27
C THR A 40 -34.06 0.70 -0.81
N SER A 41 -32.93 1.28 -0.41
CA SER A 41 -31.77 1.44 -1.29
C SER A 41 -31.42 0.07 -1.83
N GLN A 42 -31.74 -0.17 -3.10
CA GLN A 42 -31.52 -1.45 -3.76
C GLN A 42 -30.01 -1.76 -3.77
N PRO A 43 -29.59 -3.02 -3.53
CA PRO A 43 -28.17 -3.41 -3.57
C PRO A 43 -27.50 -3.17 -4.94
N SER A 44 -28.27 -2.92 -6.00
CA SER A 44 -27.77 -2.57 -7.33
C SER A 44 -27.08 -1.19 -7.39
N GLN A 45 -27.50 -0.22 -6.58
CA GLN A 45 -27.01 1.17 -6.69
C GLN A 45 -25.60 1.37 -6.10
N ILE A 46 -25.23 0.58 -5.08
CA ILE A 46 -23.90 0.66 -4.43
C ILE A 46 -22.82 0.09 -5.36
N THR A 47 -23.11 -1.04 -6.02
CA THR A 47 -22.19 -1.64 -7.01
C THR A 47 -22.01 -0.75 -8.24
N GLU A 48 -23.07 -0.08 -8.71
CA GLU A 48 -22.99 0.88 -9.81
C GLU A 48 -22.11 2.08 -9.44
N ARG A 49 -22.30 2.66 -8.24
CA ARG A 49 -21.46 3.77 -7.75
C ARG A 49 -19.98 3.41 -7.77
N TRP A 50 -19.63 2.23 -7.26
CA TRP A 50 -18.26 1.75 -7.21
C TRP A 50 -17.64 1.62 -8.60
N SER A 51 -18.42 1.17 -9.60
CA SER A 51 -17.92 1.04 -10.97
C SER A 51 -17.41 2.36 -11.56
N PHE A 52 -18.08 3.47 -11.26
CA PHE A 52 -17.75 4.80 -11.79
C PHE A 52 -16.67 5.55 -11.01
N MET A 53 -16.31 5.10 -9.80
CA MET A 53 -15.27 5.75 -8.99
C MET A 53 -13.89 5.54 -9.59
N SER A 54 -13.06 6.58 -9.51
CA SER A 54 -11.63 6.47 -9.78
C SER A 54 -10.97 5.46 -8.84
N ARG A 55 -9.78 5.00 -9.21
CA ARG A 55 -9.01 4.08 -8.37
C ARG A 55 -8.67 4.72 -7.03
N ARG A 56 -8.32 6.01 -7.03
CA ARG A 56 -8.08 6.78 -5.81
C ARG A 56 -9.31 6.82 -4.90
N GLU A 57 -10.47 7.20 -5.41
CA GLU A 57 -11.71 7.27 -4.61
C GLU A 57 -12.09 5.91 -4.00
N LYS A 58 -11.84 4.81 -4.73
CA LYS A 58 -12.03 3.45 -4.21
C LYS A 58 -11.11 3.16 -3.02
N ILE A 59 -9.83 3.50 -3.16
CA ILE A 59 -8.84 3.33 -2.08
C ILE A 59 -9.20 4.20 -0.87
N GLU A 60 -9.59 5.46 -1.09
CA GLU A 60 -10.02 6.36 -0.02
C GLU A 60 -11.25 5.82 0.73
N THR A 61 -12.19 5.18 0.01
CA THR A 61 -13.34 4.53 0.64
C THR A 61 -12.92 3.33 1.48
N MET A 62 -11.99 2.50 1.00
CA MET A 62 -11.48 1.36 1.77
C MET A 62 -10.70 1.81 3.01
N LEU A 63 -9.95 2.91 2.90
CA LEU A 63 -9.23 3.52 4.01
C LEU A 63 -10.15 4.16 5.06
N ALA A 64 -11.38 4.51 4.71
CA ALA A 64 -12.35 4.98 5.70
C ALA A 64 -12.75 3.84 6.67
N ASP A 65 -12.74 2.59 6.20
CA ASP A 65 -13.03 1.41 7.00
C ASP A 65 -11.79 0.91 7.76
N ASP A 66 -10.61 0.89 7.11
CA ASP A 66 -9.32 0.60 7.75
C ASP A 66 -8.27 1.68 7.41
N PRO A 67 -8.14 2.72 8.24
CA PRO A 67 -7.21 3.82 7.98
C PRO A 67 -5.74 3.45 8.22
N THR A 68 -5.47 2.26 8.78
CA THR A 68 -4.11 1.82 9.13
C THR A 68 -3.51 0.86 8.12
N ASP A 69 -4.28 0.42 7.11
CA ASP A 69 -3.82 -0.47 6.06
C ASP A 69 -2.66 0.18 5.27
N THR A 70 -1.45 -0.32 5.53
CA THR A 70 -0.20 0.14 4.92
C THR A 70 -0.24 0.02 3.39
N PHE A 71 -0.82 -1.05 2.86
CA PHE A 71 -0.89 -1.29 1.42
C PHE A 71 -1.83 -0.29 0.74
N LEU A 72 -2.98 -0.01 1.34
CA LEU A 72 -3.91 0.98 0.81
C LEU A 72 -3.36 2.40 0.93
N ARG A 73 -2.71 2.75 2.05
CA ARG A 73 -2.04 4.05 2.22
C ARG A 73 -0.93 4.26 1.19
N TYR A 74 -0.13 3.23 0.94
CA TYR A 74 0.91 3.26 -0.10
C TYR A 74 0.30 3.36 -1.51
N SER A 75 -0.74 2.58 -1.79
CA SER A 75 -1.47 2.63 -3.07
C SER A 75 -2.06 4.03 -3.31
N LEU A 76 -2.61 4.66 -2.28
CA LEU A 76 -3.12 6.03 -2.36
C LEU A 76 -2.03 7.01 -2.76
N ALA A 77 -0.83 6.92 -2.16
CA ALA A 77 0.30 7.76 -2.54
C ALA A 77 0.67 7.57 -4.03
N MET A 78 0.65 6.34 -4.53
CA MET A 78 0.95 6.05 -5.94
C MET A 78 -0.12 6.58 -6.91
N GLU A 79 -1.38 6.59 -6.52
CA GLU A 79 -2.42 7.24 -7.32
C GLU A 79 -2.25 8.76 -7.36
N TYR A 80 -1.86 9.41 -6.25
CA TYR A 80 -1.50 10.84 -6.30
C TYR A 80 -0.31 11.10 -7.24
N ARG A 81 0.71 10.23 -7.22
CA ARG A 81 1.84 10.33 -8.15
C ARG A 81 1.39 10.20 -9.60
N SER A 82 0.51 9.23 -9.91
CA SER A 82 0.04 8.98 -11.27
C SER A 82 -0.87 10.09 -11.80
N GLU A 83 -1.61 10.75 -10.91
CA GLU A 83 -2.43 11.94 -11.21
C GLU A 83 -1.59 13.23 -11.38
N GLY A 84 -0.28 13.18 -11.09
CA GLY A 84 0.64 14.33 -11.17
C GLY A 84 0.64 15.22 -9.92
N ASP A 85 -0.11 14.85 -8.87
CA ASP A 85 -0.06 15.53 -7.58
C ASP A 85 1.10 14.99 -6.74
N HIS A 86 2.29 15.40 -7.16
CA HIS A 86 3.54 14.91 -6.59
C HIS A 86 3.74 15.30 -5.13
N GLU A 87 3.32 16.49 -4.72
CA GLU A 87 3.47 16.94 -3.33
C GLU A 87 2.57 16.11 -2.39
N THR A 88 1.31 15.86 -2.76
CA THR A 88 0.43 15.01 -1.94
C THR A 88 0.95 13.57 -1.88
N SER A 89 1.47 13.03 -2.99
CA SER A 89 2.14 11.72 -2.99
C SER A 89 3.30 11.66 -1.98
N LEU A 90 4.19 12.66 -1.99
CA LEU A 90 5.34 12.70 -1.07
C LEU A 90 4.92 12.81 0.39
N VAL A 91 3.88 13.59 0.69
CA VAL A 91 3.30 13.66 2.05
C VAL A 91 2.79 12.28 2.48
N LYS A 92 2.06 11.57 1.60
CA LYS A 92 1.51 10.24 1.93
C LYS A 92 2.59 9.18 2.08
N LEU A 93 3.65 9.22 1.26
CA LEU A 93 4.82 8.37 1.46
C LEU A 93 5.52 8.66 2.78
N ARG A 94 5.63 9.95 3.16
CA ARG A 94 6.23 10.35 4.43
C ARG A 94 5.48 9.86 5.65
N GLU A 95 4.15 9.88 5.60
CA GLU A 95 3.33 9.29 6.67
C GLU A 95 3.71 7.82 6.92
N LEU A 96 3.94 7.04 5.85
CA LEU A 96 4.29 5.61 5.96
C LEU A 96 5.66 5.35 6.56
N PHE A 97 6.66 6.16 6.21
CA PHE A 97 8.01 6.00 6.76
C PHE A 97 8.23 6.76 8.07
N THR A 98 7.18 7.40 8.62
CA THR A 98 7.16 7.95 9.98
C THR A 98 6.40 7.03 10.96
N ASP A 99 5.75 5.97 10.46
CA ASP A 99 5.11 4.96 11.30
C ASP A 99 6.16 4.13 12.08
N GLU A 100 5.71 3.35 13.07
CA GLU A 100 6.56 2.46 13.87
C GLU A 100 6.04 1.02 13.76
N PRO A 101 6.77 0.10 13.07
CA PRO A 101 8.03 0.34 12.37
C PRO A 101 7.84 1.10 11.05
N PRO A 102 8.87 1.85 10.58
CA PRO A 102 8.80 2.56 9.31
C PRO A 102 8.59 1.63 8.12
N TYR A 103 7.70 1.98 7.19
CA TYR A 103 7.52 1.20 5.98
C TYR A 103 8.64 1.46 4.97
N VAL A 104 9.65 0.58 4.96
CA VAL A 104 10.89 0.72 4.17
C VAL A 104 10.66 1.04 2.68
N PRO A 105 9.72 0.39 1.96
CA PRO A 105 9.51 0.69 0.54
C PRO A 105 9.10 2.14 0.25
N ALA A 106 8.49 2.85 1.22
CA ALA A 106 8.09 4.24 1.02
C ALA A 106 9.29 5.19 0.88
N PHE A 107 10.44 4.87 1.51
CA PHE A 107 11.67 5.67 1.37
C PHE A 107 12.17 5.66 -0.07
N PHE A 108 12.32 4.46 -0.64
CA PHE A 108 12.83 4.29 -2.01
C PHE A 108 11.94 5.01 -3.03
N MET A 109 10.62 4.86 -2.88
CA MET A 109 9.66 5.47 -3.79
C MET A 109 9.59 6.99 -3.68
N ALA A 110 9.68 7.53 -2.46
CA ALA A 110 9.78 8.98 -2.25
C ALA A 110 11.05 9.55 -2.87
N ALA A 111 12.19 8.87 -2.67
CA ALA A 111 13.46 9.26 -3.26
C ALA A 111 13.42 9.23 -4.79
N GLN A 112 12.92 8.14 -5.41
CA GLN A 112 12.75 8.06 -6.85
C GLN A 112 11.90 9.21 -7.39
N GLN A 113 10.76 9.48 -6.75
CA GLN A 113 9.90 10.58 -7.17
C GLN A 113 10.59 11.95 -7.03
N LEU A 114 11.36 12.16 -5.96
CA LEU A 114 12.13 13.41 -5.80
C LEU A 114 13.21 13.56 -6.87
N VAL A 115 13.86 12.48 -7.29
CA VAL A 115 14.82 12.48 -8.40
C VAL A 115 14.14 12.88 -9.70
N ASP A 116 12.96 12.29 -10.00
CA ASP A 116 12.17 12.64 -11.19
C ASP A 116 11.78 14.14 -11.21
N LEU A 117 11.62 14.75 -10.03
CA LEU A 117 11.31 16.18 -9.84
C LEU A 117 12.55 17.09 -9.80
N GLY A 118 13.76 16.54 -9.92
CA GLY A 118 15.01 17.29 -9.79
C GLY A 118 15.35 17.72 -8.35
N ARG A 119 14.62 17.24 -7.34
CA ARG A 119 14.82 17.53 -5.92
C ARG A 119 15.87 16.58 -5.31
N VAL A 120 17.06 16.55 -5.91
CA VAL A 120 18.10 15.54 -5.65
C VAL A 120 18.60 15.55 -4.20
N ASP A 121 18.76 16.73 -3.59
CA ASP A 121 19.26 16.82 -2.21
C ASP A 121 18.26 16.24 -1.19
N GLU A 122 16.96 16.43 -1.42
CA GLU A 122 15.91 15.81 -0.61
C GLU A 122 15.90 14.29 -0.81
N ALA A 123 16.06 13.81 -2.04
CA ALA A 123 16.16 12.38 -2.33
C ALA A 123 17.34 11.75 -1.58
N ARG A 124 18.51 12.41 -1.57
CA ARG A 124 19.70 11.95 -0.83
C ARG A 124 19.45 11.85 0.67
N ALA A 125 18.72 12.81 1.25
CA ALA A 125 18.38 12.77 2.67
C ALA A 125 17.47 11.59 2.99
N ILE A 126 16.40 11.38 2.20
CA ILE A 126 15.47 10.26 2.38
C ILE A 126 16.18 8.90 2.21
N LEU A 127 17.06 8.76 1.21
CA LEU A 127 17.78 7.50 0.97
C LEU A 127 18.69 7.13 2.12
N ARG A 128 19.40 8.10 2.72
CA ARG A 128 20.29 7.83 3.85
C ARG A 128 19.53 7.28 5.06
N ASP A 129 18.39 7.90 5.39
CA ASP A 129 17.52 7.44 6.48
C ASP A 129 16.91 6.06 6.15
N GLY A 130 16.37 5.90 4.93
CA GLY A 130 15.80 4.63 4.47
C GLY A 130 16.78 3.46 4.52
N ILE A 131 18.05 3.67 4.17
CA ILE A 131 19.09 2.63 4.27
C ILE A 131 19.32 2.21 5.72
N GLU A 132 19.31 3.14 6.67
CA GLU A 132 19.43 2.84 8.10
C GLU A 132 18.21 2.05 8.61
N GLN A 133 17.00 2.46 8.22
CA GLN A 133 15.77 1.76 8.59
C GLN A 133 15.70 0.35 8.00
N ALA A 134 16.06 0.19 6.73
CA ALA A 134 16.13 -1.12 6.07
C ALA A 134 17.11 -2.05 6.78
N ARG A 135 18.31 -1.56 7.13
CA ARG A 135 19.30 -2.34 7.90
C ARG A 135 18.78 -2.73 9.28
N THR A 136 18.15 -1.80 9.98
CA THR A 136 17.56 -2.05 11.31
C THR A 136 16.48 -3.14 11.24
N GLN A 137 15.71 -3.18 10.16
CA GLN A 137 14.68 -4.19 9.91
C GLN A 137 15.22 -5.47 9.24
N ASN A 138 16.53 -5.60 9.04
CA ASN A 138 17.21 -6.70 8.35
C ASN A 138 16.79 -6.88 6.87
N ASP A 139 16.32 -5.81 6.22
CA ASP A 139 16.03 -5.78 4.78
C ASP A 139 17.27 -5.37 3.99
N SER A 140 18.18 -6.33 3.79
CA SER A 140 19.43 -6.11 3.05
C SER A 140 19.19 -5.80 1.57
N HIS A 141 18.09 -6.29 1.00
CA HIS A 141 17.75 -6.03 -0.39
C HIS A 141 17.34 -4.56 -0.57
N ALA A 142 16.39 -4.06 0.22
CA ALA A 142 15.98 -2.66 0.14
C ALA A 142 17.15 -1.70 0.46
N ALA A 143 18.00 -2.05 1.42
CA ALA A 143 19.20 -1.26 1.72
C ALA A 143 20.18 -1.19 0.52
N ALA A 144 20.32 -2.28 -0.24
CA ALA A 144 21.17 -2.31 -1.44
C ALA A 144 20.60 -1.45 -2.57
N GLU A 145 19.30 -1.59 -2.88
CA GLU A 145 18.62 -0.81 -3.92
C GLU A 145 18.69 0.70 -3.63
N MET A 146 18.44 1.10 -2.37
CA MET A 146 18.56 2.51 -1.97
C MET A 146 20.01 3.01 -2.02
N SER A 147 20.99 2.17 -1.69
CA SER A 147 22.41 2.54 -1.79
C SER A 147 22.84 2.74 -3.24
N GLU A 148 22.36 1.90 -4.16
CA GLU A 148 22.62 2.02 -5.59
C GLU A 148 22.03 3.32 -6.14
N LEU A 149 20.77 3.62 -5.83
CA LEU A 149 20.14 4.88 -6.24
C LEU A 149 20.90 6.09 -5.67
N LEU A 150 21.29 6.05 -4.39
CA LEU A 150 22.04 7.14 -3.75
C LEU A 150 23.39 7.38 -4.45
N SER A 151 24.08 6.30 -4.84
CA SER A 151 25.33 6.39 -5.60
C SER A 151 25.11 7.01 -6.98
N SER A 152 24.08 6.56 -7.70
CA SER A 152 23.73 7.07 -9.03
C SER A 152 23.45 8.58 -9.02
N ILE A 153 22.69 9.08 -8.04
CA ILE A 153 22.36 10.51 -7.94
C ILE A 153 23.45 11.33 -7.25
N GLY A 154 24.42 10.69 -6.62
CA GLY A 154 25.64 11.33 -6.12
C GLY A 154 26.42 11.97 -7.26
N MET A 155 26.60 11.23 -8.35
CA MET A 155 27.33 11.68 -9.55
C MET A 155 26.62 12.83 -10.29
N LEU A 156 25.28 12.85 -10.30
CA LEU A 156 24.50 13.90 -10.99
C LEU A 156 24.64 15.30 -10.39
N GLY A 157 25.02 15.43 -9.11
CA GLY A 157 25.17 16.74 -8.46
C GLY A 157 26.57 17.34 -8.56
N GLU A 158 27.53 16.63 -9.15
CA GLU A 158 28.91 17.13 -9.34
C GLU A 158 29.10 17.75 -10.73
N GLU A 159 28.12 17.63 -11.64
CA GLU A 159 28.21 18.07 -13.04
C GLU A 159 27.74 19.52 -13.28
N ASP A 160 27.11 20.19 -12.30
CA ASP A 160 26.59 21.56 -12.44
C ASP A 160 27.63 22.67 -12.12
N ASP A 161 28.87 22.31 -11.75
CA ASP A 161 29.92 23.24 -11.30
C ASP A 161 31.11 23.43 -12.29
N LEU A 162 30.97 23.05 -13.57
CA LEU A 162 32.02 23.22 -14.61
C LEU A 162 31.63 24.14 -15.78
#